data_AF-A0A821S5J2-F1
#
_entry.id   AF-A0A821S5J2-F1
#
_cell.length_a   1.000
_cell.length_b   1.000
_cell.length_c   1.000
_cell.angle_alpha   90.00
_cell.angle_beta   90.00
_cell.angle_gamma   90.00
#
_symmetry.space_group_name_H-M   'P 1'
#
loop_
_entity.id
_entity.type
_entity.pdbx_description
1 polymer ?
#
loop_
_entity_poly.entity_id
_entity_poly.type
_entity_poly.pdbx_seq_one_letter_code
_entity_poly.pdbx_strand_id
1 'polypeptide(L)'
;MPTIVLMRAASSTFSSPNMDKQCNKTISLNGDTLPGTYFNLASGKYKENLNCILTIKGATVSQRIIIVIDKMDIACNGDKLLIYDGKQEQASLLNQDETTQCGTKKYYLRTSRSNTVIIVFVSNNDGKVGSGFIINVAVNFPVPTCSRLDNLYKCRNNYCISNIFNCDDRNWCGDDTQLYVCR
;
A
#
# COMPACT_ATOMS: atom_id res chain seq x y z
N MET A 1 -19.94 1.35 9.83
CA MET A 1 -18.53 1.82 9.76
C MET A 1 -18.41 2.85 8.67
N PRO A 2 -17.75 4.00 8.88
CA PRO A 2 -17.64 5.03 7.86
C PRO A 2 -16.62 4.60 6.79
N THR A 3 -17.08 4.44 5.55
CA THR A 3 -16.22 4.20 4.39
C THR A 3 -15.70 5.53 3.88
N ILE A 4 -14.38 5.73 3.87
CA ILE A 4 -13.76 6.92 3.25
C ILE A 4 -13.44 6.57 1.79
N VAL A 5 -14.03 7.31 0.86
CA VAL A 5 -13.75 7.23 -0.58
C VAL A 5 -12.74 8.34 -0.92
N LEU A 6 -11.56 7.98 -1.41
CA LEU A 6 -10.54 8.96 -1.81
C LEU A 6 -10.60 9.24 -3.31
N MET A 7 -10.56 10.54 -3.67
CA MET A 7 -10.64 11.08 -5.02
C MET A 7 -9.27 11.41 -5.62
N ARG A 8 -9.16 11.16 -6.93
CA ARG A 8 -8.31 11.72 -8.00
C ARG A 8 -6.86 12.12 -7.67
N ALA A 9 -5.93 11.51 -8.42
CA ALA A 9 -4.62 12.09 -8.69
C ALA A 9 -4.78 13.28 -9.66
N ALA A 10 -4.68 14.49 -9.13
CA ALA A 10 -4.33 15.68 -9.91
C ALA A 10 -3.46 16.57 -9.02
N SER A 11 -2.20 16.73 -9.43
CA SER A 11 -1.24 17.77 -9.05
C SER A 11 -1.70 18.77 -7.97
N SER A 12 -1.37 18.47 -6.71
CA SER A 12 -1.09 19.44 -5.63
C SER A 12 -0.52 18.65 -4.46
N THR A 13 0.28 19.29 -3.60
CA THR A 13 0.98 18.68 -2.47
C THR A 13 0.05 17.85 -1.57
N PHE A 14 -0.07 16.55 -1.84
CA PHE A 14 -0.78 15.61 -0.98
C PHE A 14 0.09 15.35 0.25
N SER A 15 -0.23 15.98 1.37
CA SER A 15 0.32 15.54 2.65
C SER A 15 -0.24 14.15 2.93
N SER A 16 0.64 13.16 2.88
CA SER A 16 0.37 11.78 3.30
C SER A 16 -0.38 11.75 4.63
N PRO A 17 -1.62 11.21 4.69
CA PRO A 17 -2.31 11.09 5.96
C PRO A 17 -1.46 10.28 6.94
N ASN A 18 -1.37 10.78 8.17
CA ASN A 18 -0.66 10.08 9.23
C ASN A 18 -1.40 8.77 9.58
N MET A 19 -0.69 7.64 9.70
CA MET A 19 -1.25 6.34 10.04
C MET A 19 -2.11 6.39 11.31
N ASP A 20 -1.70 7.12 12.33
CA ASP A 20 -2.43 7.27 13.59
C ASP A 20 -3.85 7.82 13.38
N LYS A 21 -4.04 8.65 12.34
CA LYS A 21 -5.34 9.24 11.99
C LYS A 21 -6.21 8.30 11.14
N GLN A 22 -5.65 7.19 10.70
CA GLN A 22 -6.31 6.20 9.85
C GLN A 22 -6.55 4.87 10.59
N CYS A 23 -6.15 4.76 11.86
CA CYS A 23 -6.40 3.56 12.65
C CYS A 23 -7.88 3.18 12.69
N ASN A 24 -8.11 1.88 12.61
CA ASN A 24 -9.40 1.19 12.59
C ASN A 24 -10.31 1.59 11.42
N LYS A 25 -9.76 2.16 10.35
CA LYS A 25 -10.52 2.51 9.15
C LYS A 25 -10.38 1.47 8.06
N THR A 26 -11.35 1.48 7.15
CA THR A 26 -11.29 0.80 5.86
C THR A 26 -11.20 1.84 4.75
N ILE A 27 -10.16 1.75 3.93
CA ILE A 27 -9.97 2.56 2.74
C ILE A 27 -10.37 1.71 1.54
N SER A 28 -11.39 2.15 0.82
CA SER A 28 -11.85 1.50 -0.40
C SER A 28 -11.17 2.12 -1.62
N LEU A 29 -10.44 1.31 -2.38
CA LEU A 29 -9.84 1.67 -3.64
C LEU A 29 -10.86 1.39 -4.76
N ASN A 30 -11.67 2.40 -5.08
CA ASN A 30 -12.71 2.31 -6.11
C ASN A 30 -12.07 2.38 -7.50
N GLY A 31 -11.65 1.23 -8.01
CA GLY A 31 -10.99 1.10 -9.32
C GLY A 31 -11.92 1.26 -10.54
N ASP A 32 -13.25 1.34 -10.37
CA ASP A 32 -14.20 1.38 -11.49
C ASP A 32 -14.34 2.77 -12.14
N THR A 33 -13.72 3.81 -11.56
CA THR A 33 -13.76 5.20 -12.06
C THR A 33 -12.36 5.77 -12.41
N LEU A 34 -11.41 4.91 -12.80
CA LEU A 34 -9.99 5.15 -13.17
C LEU A 34 -9.52 6.59 -13.57
N PRO A 35 -8.22 6.93 -13.35
CA PRO A 35 -7.12 5.99 -13.19
C PRO A 35 -6.23 6.27 -11.95
N GLY A 36 -6.09 5.25 -11.08
CA GLY A 36 -5.10 5.20 -10.00
C GLY A 36 -5.60 5.65 -8.63
N THR A 37 -6.29 4.76 -7.92
CA THR A 37 -6.46 4.97 -6.48
C THR A 37 -5.15 4.60 -5.80
N TYR A 38 -4.39 5.64 -5.53
CA TYR A 38 -3.17 5.59 -4.75
C TYR A 38 -3.51 6.05 -3.34
N PHE A 39 -3.06 5.28 -2.34
CA PHE A 39 -3.09 5.72 -0.96
C PHE A 39 -1.67 5.77 -0.44
N ASN A 40 -1.21 6.97 -0.09
CA ASN A 40 0.02 7.14 0.66
C ASN A 40 -0.31 7.20 2.16
N LEU A 41 0.48 6.49 2.94
CA LEU A 41 0.42 6.46 4.38
C LEU A 41 1.80 6.80 4.91
N ALA A 42 1.89 7.81 5.76
CA ALA A 42 3.10 8.12 6.49
C ALA A 42 2.86 7.96 7.98
N SER A 43 3.83 7.48 8.75
CA SER A 43 3.76 7.63 10.21
C SER A 43 4.50 8.88 10.70
N GLY A 44 5.53 9.33 9.95
CA GLY A 44 6.55 10.22 10.49
C GLY A 44 7.22 9.60 11.73
N LYS A 45 7.85 10.42 12.57
CA LYS A 45 8.25 9.97 13.91
C LYS A 45 6.97 9.58 14.67
N TYR A 46 6.79 8.28 14.84
CA TYR A 46 5.54 7.72 15.35
C TYR A 46 5.47 7.82 16.87
N LYS A 47 4.26 7.72 17.42
CA LYS A 47 4.02 7.71 18.86
C LYS A 47 4.26 6.33 19.45
N GLU A 48 4.50 6.31 20.75
CA GLU A 48 4.52 5.08 21.54
C GLU A 48 3.11 4.53 21.78
N ASN A 49 3.05 3.25 22.14
CA ASN A 49 1.83 2.53 22.51
C ASN A 49 0.73 2.56 21.44
N LEU A 50 1.12 2.48 20.16
CA LEU A 50 0.18 2.38 19.05
C LEU A 50 -0.18 0.91 18.81
N ASN A 51 -1.47 0.66 18.58
CA ASN A 51 -1.96 -0.56 17.96
C ASN A 51 -2.95 -0.15 16.86
N CYS A 52 -2.40 0.11 15.68
CA CYS A 52 -3.12 0.72 14.58
C CYS A 52 -3.40 -0.31 13.49
N ILE A 53 -4.68 -0.56 13.22
CA ILE A 53 -5.13 -1.52 12.20
C ILE A 53 -5.79 -0.75 11.06
N LEU A 54 -5.29 -0.89 9.84
CA LEU A 54 -5.83 -0.27 8.64
C LEU A 54 -6.21 -1.34 7.63
N THR A 55 -7.44 -1.31 7.14
CA THR A 55 -7.87 -2.21 6.05
C THR A 55 -7.86 -1.45 4.73
N ILE A 56 -7.21 -2.00 3.71
CA ILE A 56 -7.32 -1.52 2.34
C ILE A 56 -8.10 -2.55 1.52
N LYS A 57 -9.10 -2.10 0.77
CA LYS A 57 -10.01 -2.96 0.02
C LYS A 57 -10.19 -2.46 -1.41
N GLY A 58 -9.92 -3.30 -2.40
CA GLY A 58 -10.28 -3.08 -3.80
C GLY A 58 -11.78 -3.23 -4.03
N ALA A 59 -12.29 -2.56 -5.06
CA ALA A 59 -13.69 -2.61 -5.50
C ALA A 59 -14.16 -4.03 -5.88
N THR A 60 -13.32 -4.82 -6.54
CA THR A 60 -13.71 -6.14 -7.08
C THR A 60 -12.82 -7.26 -6.55
N VAL A 61 -13.34 -8.49 -6.49
CA VAL A 61 -12.60 -9.67 -6.00
C VAL A 61 -11.45 -10.08 -6.93
N SER A 62 -11.49 -9.65 -8.19
CA SER A 62 -10.46 -9.94 -9.19
C SER A 62 -9.28 -8.97 -9.13
N GLN A 63 -9.42 -7.87 -8.40
CA GLN A 63 -8.32 -6.93 -8.15
C GLN A 63 -7.29 -7.50 -7.19
N ARG A 64 -6.06 -7.03 -7.33
CA ARG A 64 -4.97 -7.26 -6.38
C ARG A 64 -4.46 -5.92 -5.87
N ILE A 65 -3.88 -5.93 -4.68
CA ILE A 65 -3.35 -4.75 -4.01
C ILE A 65 -1.82 -4.82 -4.10
N ILE A 66 -1.22 -3.74 -4.60
CA ILE A 66 0.22 -3.55 -4.63
C ILE A 66 0.59 -2.57 -3.54
N ILE A 67 1.55 -2.97 -2.72
CA ILE A 67 2.06 -2.19 -1.62
C ILE A 67 3.53 -1.92 -1.88
N VAL A 68 3.91 -0.65 -1.95
CA VAL A 68 5.29 -0.20 -2.08
C VAL A 68 5.67 0.56 -0.82
N ILE A 69 6.69 0.11 -0.12
CA ILE A 69 7.26 0.82 1.03
C ILE A 69 8.49 1.57 0.55
N ASP A 70 8.36 2.88 0.35
CA ASP A 70 9.47 3.75 -0.12
C ASP A 70 10.57 3.84 0.93
N LYS A 71 10.18 4.01 2.19
CA LYS A 71 11.06 4.13 3.34
C LYS A 71 10.40 3.49 4.55
N MET A 72 11.21 2.81 5.34
CA MET A 72 10.86 2.32 6.67
C MET A 72 12.04 2.56 7.60
N ASP A 73 11.74 2.98 8.82
CA ASP A 73 12.65 3.17 9.93
C ASP A 73 11.86 3.01 11.23
N ILE A 74 11.75 1.76 11.67
CA ILE A 74 10.98 1.34 12.83
C ILE A 74 11.97 0.72 13.83
N ALA A 75 11.85 1.03 15.12
CA ALA A 75 12.70 0.42 16.14
C ALA A 75 12.39 -1.09 16.26
N CYS A 76 13.41 -1.95 16.33
CA CYS A 76 13.24 -3.41 16.40
C CYS A 76 13.18 -3.96 17.84
N ASN A 77 12.65 -3.17 18.75
CA ASN A 77 12.51 -3.39 20.19
C ASN A 77 11.11 -3.92 20.59
N GLY A 78 10.32 -4.35 19.62
CA GLY A 78 8.92 -4.74 19.79
C GLY A 78 7.97 -4.00 18.84
N ASP A 79 8.41 -2.87 18.29
CA ASP A 79 7.67 -2.18 17.24
C ASP A 79 7.75 -2.95 15.93
N LYS A 80 6.66 -2.95 15.16
CA LYS A 80 6.58 -3.69 13.91
C LYS A 80 5.44 -3.22 13.02
N LEU A 81 5.70 -3.30 11.72
CA LEU A 81 4.72 -3.20 10.65
C LEU A 81 4.40 -4.61 10.14
N LEU A 82 3.13 -4.99 10.14
CA LEU A 82 2.64 -6.28 9.66
C LEU A 82 1.65 -6.05 8.53
N ILE A 83 1.77 -6.86 7.48
CA ILE A 83 0.93 -6.75 6.29
C ILE A 83 0.31 -8.12 6.02
N TYR A 84 -1.01 -8.23 6.18
CA TYR A 84 -1.78 -9.46 5.98
C TYR A 84 -2.50 -9.47 4.62
N ASP A 85 -2.38 -10.57 3.89
CA ASP A 85 -3.02 -10.82 2.59
C ASP A 85 -4.44 -11.36 2.75
N GLY A 86 -5.37 -10.51 3.21
CA GLY A 86 -6.74 -10.94 3.42
C GLY A 86 -7.59 -9.98 4.24
N LYS A 87 -8.75 -10.49 4.70
CA LYS A 87 -9.74 -9.73 5.47
C LYS A 87 -9.59 -9.88 7.00
N GLN A 88 -8.59 -10.64 7.45
CA GLN A 88 -8.38 -10.96 8.86
C GLN A 88 -6.88 -11.02 9.18
N GLU A 89 -6.50 -10.72 10.41
CA GLU A 89 -5.10 -10.75 10.92
C GLU A 89 -4.56 -12.18 11.11
N GLN A 90 -5.32 -13.19 10.70
CA GLN A 90 -4.88 -14.59 10.59
C GLN A 90 -4.58 -14.99 9.15
N ALA A 91 -4.75 -14.08 8.19
CA ALA A 91 -4.36 -14.32 6.80
C ALA A 91 -2.83 -14.44 6.67
N SER A 92 -2.35 -14.91 5.52
CA SER A 92 -0.90 -15.02 5.28
C SER A 92 -0.23 -13.64 5.37
N LEU A 93 0.85 -13.54 6.14
CA LEU A 93 1.71 -12.34 6.14
C LEU A 93 2.43 -12.22 4.79
N LEU A 94 2.43 -11.01 4.24
CA LEU A 94 3.21 -10.63 3.05
C LEU A 94 4.66 -10.28 3.42
N ASN A 95 4.92 -9.84 4.65
CA ASN A 95 6.24 -9.49 5.16
C ASN A 95 6.65 -10.43 6.33
N GLN A 96 6.77 -11.73 6.03
CA GLN A 96 7.04 -12.78 7.03
C GLN A 96 8.41 -12.64 7.70
N ASP A 97 9.41 -12.16 6.97
CA ASP A 97 10.75 -11.91 7.51
C ASP A 97 10.70 -10.74 8.49
N GLU A 98 11.17 -10.94 9.73
CA GLU A 98 11.27 -9.89 10.75
C GLU A 98 12.07 -8.69 10.26
N THR A 99 13.06 -8.88 9.38
CA THR A 99 13.81 -7.75 8.80
C THR A 99 12.94 -6.85 7.91
N THR A 100 11.77 -7.33 7.49
CA THR A 100 10.77 -6.57 6.71
C THR A 100 9.60 -6.07 7.56
N GLN A 101 9.65 -6.28 8.88
CA GLN A 101 8.66 -5.79 9.84
C GLN A 101 9.17 -4.58 10.64
N CYS A 102 10.48 -4.48 10.84
CA CYS A 102 11.11 -3.35 11.53
C CYS A 102 12.49 -3.02 10.94
N GLY A 103 13.15 -2.01 11.49
CA GLY A 103 14.47 -1.56 11.09
C GLY A 103 14.43 -0.57 9.93
N THR A 104 15.62 -0.25 9.40
CA THR A 104 15.75 0.66 8.27
C THR A 104 15.70 -0.10 6.95
N LYS A 105 14.72 0.20 6.10
CA LYS A 105 14.63 -0.29 4.73
C LYS A 105 14.31 0.86 3.79
N LYS A 106 14.84 0.76 2.56
CA LYS A 106 14.45 1.61 1.44
C LYS A 106 13.85 0.71 0.38
N TYR A 107 12.75 1.16 -0.20
CA TYR A 107 12.12 0.60 -1.38
C TYR A 107 11.99 -0.94 -1.37
N TYR A 108 10.82 -1.43 -0.96
CA TYR A 108 10.44 -2.81 -1.22
C TYR A 108 8.95 -2.93 -1.49
N LEU A 109 8.57 -3.95 -2.27
CA LEU A 109 7.19 -4.14 -2.72
C LEU A 109 6.61 -5.47 -2.26
N ARG A 110 5.29 -5.50 -2.12
CA ARG A 110 4.49 -6.71 -1.89
C ARG A 110 3.22 -6.67 -2.71
N THR A 111 2.87 -7.81 -3.28
CA THR A 111 1.66 -8.01 -4.06
C THR A 111 0.74 -8.96 -3.31
N SER A 112 -0.49 -8.54 -3.05
CA SER A 112 -1.50 -9.39 -2.43
C SER A 112 -2.04 -10.42 -3.43
N ARG A 113 -2.57 -11.53 -2.94
CA ARG A 113 -3.38 -12.49 -3.71
C ARG A 113 -4.88 -12.24 -3.52
N SER A 114 -5.23 -11.48 -2.49
CA SER A 114 -6.57 -11.01 -2.17
C SER A 114 -6.84 -9.61 -2.76
N ASN A 115 -8.10 -9.20 -2.83
CA ASN A 115 -8.48 -7.81 -3.09
C ASN A 115 -8.54 -6.96 -1.79
N THR A 116 -8.11 -7.52 -0.67
CA THR A 116 -8.09 -6.86 0.64
C THR A 116 -6.77 -7.15 1.31
N VAL A 117 -6.18 -6.13 1.94
CA VAL A 117 -5.02 -6.27 2.82
C VAL A 117 -5.28 -5.55 4.14
N ILE A 118 -4.69 -6.07 5.22
CA ILE A 118 -4.68 -5.41 6.52
C ILE A 118 -3.24 -5.00 6.84
N ILE A 119 -3.05 -3.72 7.12
CA ILE A 119 -1.79 -3.14 7.57
C ILE A 119 -1.94 -2.89 9.07
N VAL A 120 -1.12 -3.56 9.87
CA VAL A 120 -1.06 -3.38 11.32
C VAL A 120 0.27 -2.73 11.68
N PHE A 121 0.22 -1.64 12.42
CA PHE A 121 1.40 -1.02 13.00
C PHE A 121 1.30 -1.03 14.53
N VAL A 122 2.29 -1.63 15.17
CA VAL A 122 2.41 -1.71 16.62
C VAL A 122 3.66 -0.96 17.06
N SER A 123 3.53 -0.13 18.10
CA SER A 123 4.66 0.41 18.86
C SER A 123 4.50 0.14 20.35
N ASN A 124 5.62 -0.13 21.03
CA ASN A 124 5.68 -0.32 22.46
C ASN A 124 5.78 1.04 23.19
N ASN A 125 6.01 1.03 24.51
CA ASN A 125 6.11 2.22 25.36
C ASN A 125 7.47 2.30 26.08
N ASP A 126 8.57 2.03 25.35
CA ASP A 126 9.92 1.99 25.92
C ASP A 126 10.77 3.25 25.62
N GLY A 127 10.19 4.29 25.02
CA GLY A 127 10.91 5.52 24.66
C GLY A 127 11.67 5.50 23.34
N LYS A 128 11.85 4.34 22.68
CA LYS A 128 12.67 4.23 21.46
C LYS A 128 11.79 4.13 20.23
N VAL A 129 11.74 5.21 19.46
CA VAL A 129 10.99 5.29 18.20
C VAL A 129 11.90 5.64 17.02
N GLY A 130 11.62 5.06 15.86
CA GLY A 130 12.26 5.41 14.59
C GLY A 130 11.63 6.62 13.89
N SER A 131 12.14 6.98 12.71
CA SER A 131 11.58 8.04 11.87
C SER A 131 10.32 7.63 11.09
N GLY A 132 9.91 6.37 11.20
CA GLY A 132 8.66 5.86 10.66
C GLY A 132 8.75 5.33 9.25
N PHE A 133 7.61 5.29 8.56
CA PHE A 133 7.51 4.73 7.22
C PHE A 133 6.68 5.57 6.27
N ILE A 134 6.87 5.31 4.98
CA ILE A 134 6.04 5.77 3.87
C ILE A 134 5.61 4.54 3.07
N ILE A 135 4.31 4.27 3.06
CA ILE A 135 3.69 3.16 2.34
C ILE A 135 2.77 3.72 1.27
N ASN A 136 2.86 3.15 0.09
CA ASN A 136 2.06 3.48 -1.06
C ASN A 136 1.28 2.27 -1.50
N VAL A 137 -0.02 2.44 -1.74
CA VAL A 137 -0.90 1.33 -2.09
C VAL A 137 -1.65 1.64 -3.37
N ALA A 138 -1.66 0.69 -4.30
CA ALA A 138 -2.37 0.76 -5.57
C ALA A 138 -3.12 -0.54 -5.87
N VAL A 139 -3.90 -0.53 -6.95
CA VAL A 139 -4.68 -1.68 -7.41
C VAL A 139 -4.17 -2.16 -8.78
N ASN A 140 -3.99 -3.47 -8.89
CA ASN A 140 -3.78 -4.18 -10.14
C ASN A 140 -5.10 -4.79 -10.64
N PHE A 141 -5.37 -4.59 -11.93
CA PHE A 141 -6.54 -5.10 -12.63
C PHE A 141 -6.15 -6.28 -13.51
N PRO A 142 -6.93 -7.36 -13.60
CA PRO A 142 -6.61 -8.48 -14.47
C PRO A 142 -6.80 -8.11 -15.95
N VAL A 143 -6.03 -8.72 -16.86
CA VAL A 143 -6.02 -8.45 -18.32
C VAL A 143 -7.39 -8.34 -19.03
N PRO A 144 -8.43 -9.14 -18.68
CA PRO A 144 -9.75 -8.95 -19.27
C PRO A 144 -10.34 -7.54 -19.03
N THR A 145 -9.97 -6.89 -17.93
CA THR A 145 -10.35 -5.50 -17.60
C THR A 145 -9.47 -4.50 -18.34
N CYS A 146 -8.19 -4.81 -18.55
CA CYS A 146 -7.22 -3.93 -19.19
C CYS A 146 -7.59 -3.57 -20.64
N SER A 147 -8.17 -4.52 -21.37
CA SER A 147 -8.50 -4.36 -22.79
C SER A 147 -9.74 -3.48 -23.03
N ARG A 148 -10.41 -3.02 -21.97
CA ARG A 148 -11.64 -2.23 -22.04
C ARG A 148 -11.42 -0.74 -21.73
N LEU A 149 -10.21 -0.35 -21.29
CA LEU A 149 -9.94 0.98 -20.75
C LEU A 149 -8.59 1.49 -21.28
N ASP A 150 -8.62 2.60 -22.02
CA ASP A 150 -7.44 3.16 -22.73
C ASP A 150 -6.36 3.76 -21.80
N ASN A 151 -6.64 3.86 -20.50
CA ASN A 151 -5.76 4.48 -19.48
C ASN A 151 -5.04 3.45 -18.59
N LEU A 152 -4.86 2.22 -19.09
CA LEU A 152 -4.20 1.14 -18.35
C LEU A 152 -2.91 0.68 -19.05
N TYR A 153 -1.84 0.54 -18.28
CA TYR A 153 -0.59 -0.06 -18.73
C TYR A 153 -0.57 -1.54 -18.40
N LYS A 154 -0.39 -2.40 -19.42
CA LYS A 154 -0.35 -3.85 -19.26
C LYS A 154 1.02 -4.32 -18.77
N CYS A 155 1.03 -4.97 -17.61
CA CYS A 155 2.18 -5.63 -17.01
C CYS A 155 2.44 -7.01 -17.64
N ARG A 156 3.59 -7.63 -17.36
CA ARG A 156 3.93 -8.99 -17.85
C ARG A 156 3.19 -10.08 -17.07
N ASN A 157 2.80 -9.82 -15.83
CA ASN A 157 2.13 -10.75 -14.93
C ASN A 157 0.60 -10.90 -15.14
N ASN A 158 0.08 -10.63 -16.35
CA ASN A 158 -1.36 -10.65 -16.66
C ASN A 158 -2.24 -9.70 -15.85
N TYR A 159 -1.63 -8.67 -15.26
CA TYR A 159 -2.32 -7.53 -14.70
C TYR A 159 -2.04 -6.27 -15.51
N CYS A 160 -2.76 -5.21 -15.20
CA CYS A 160 -2.45 -3.85 -15.59
C CYS A 160 -2.67 -2.91 -14.42
N ILE A 161 -2.07 -1.75 -14.58
CA ILE A 161 -2.11 -0.65 -13.65
C ILE A 161 -2.62 0.60 -14.36
N SER A 162 -3.04 1.57 -13.57
CA SER A 162 -3.31 2.91 -14.05
C SER A 162 -2.08 3.54 -14.71
N ASN A 163 -2.26 4.20 -15.85
CA ASN A 163 -1.21 4.98 -16.51
C ASN A 163 -0.69 6.17 -15.69
N ILE A 164 -1.42 6.63 -14.64
CA ILE A 164 -0.91 7.67 -13.73
C ILE A 164 0.34 7.23 -12.98
N PHE A 165 0.56 5.92 -12.87
CA PHE A 165 1.71 5.33 -12.20
C PHE A 165 2.93 5.25 -13.11
N ASN A 166 2.82 5.67 -14.37
CA ASN A 166 3.98 5.76 -15.23
C ASN A 166 4.92 6.86 -14.71
N CYS A 167 6.22 6.59 -14.73
CA CYS A 167 7.27 7.57 -14.42
C CYS A 167 7.38 8.05 -12.97
N ASP A 168 7.01 7.23 -11.97
CA ASP A 168 7.19 7.58 -10.55
C ASP A 168 8.32 6.80 -9.84
N ASP A 169 9.23 6.19 -10.61
CA ASP A 169 10.35 5.35 -10.14
C ASP A 169 9.94 4.11 -9.30
N ARG A 170 8.64 3.76 -9.28
CA ARG A 170 8.14 2.58 -8.58
C ARG A 170 7.66 1.50 -9.54
N ASN A 171 7.78 0.25 -9.09
CA ASN A 171 7.30 -0.94 -9.78
C ASN A 171 5.89 -1.29 -9.28
N TRP A 172 4.87 -0.67 -9.86
CA TRP A 172 3.47 -0.97 -9.56
C TRP A 172 2.96 -2.23 -10.21
N CYS A 173 3.66 -2.76 -11.21
CA CYS A 173 3.32 -4.06 -11.76
C CYS A 173 3.66 -5.20 -10.78
N GLY A 174 4.68 -5.03 -9.93
CA GLY A 174 5.16 -6.08 -9.03
C GLY A 174 5.85 -7.24 -9.76
N ASP A 175 6.27 -7.04 -11.01
CA ASP A 175 6.92 -8.03 -11.89
C ASP A 175 8.17 -7.48 -12.60
N ASP A 176 8.66 -6.32 -12.15
CA ASP A 176 9.85 -5.59 -12.58
C ASP A 176 9.75 -4.96 -13.98
N THR A 177 8.55 -4.92 -14.56
CA THR A 177 8.36 -4.40 -15.93
C THR A 177 8.14 -2.90 -16.04
N GLN A 178 7.84 -2.22 -14.94
CA GLN A 178 7.38 -0.83 -15.00
C GLN A 178 8.46 0.23 -14.73
N LEU A 179 9.68 -0.17 -14.38
CA LEU A 179 10.68 0.74 -13.83
C LEU A 179 11.05 1.94 -14.74
N TYR A 180 10.80 1.93 -16.06
CA TYR A 180 11.26 3.00 -16.97
C TYR A 180 10.40 3.30 -18.22
N VAL A 181 9.12 2.92 -18.29
CA VAL A 181 8.32 3.22 -19.49
C VAL A 181 7.72 4.63 -19.41
N CYS A 182 8.56 5.61 -19.72
CA CYS A 182 8.15 6.98 -20.05
C CYS A 182 8.21 7.15 -21.56
N ARG A 183 7.05 7.39 -22.20
CA ARG A 183 6.98 7.86 -23.58
C ARG A 183 6.26 9.19 -23.60
#